data_AF-A0A3B8KTF2-F1
#
_entry.id   AF-A0A3B8KTF2-F1
#
_cell.length_a   1.000
_cell.length_b   1.000
_cell.length_c   1.000
_cell.angle_alpha   90.00
_cell.angle_beta   90.00
_cell.angle_gamma   90.00
#
_symmetry.space_group_name_H-M   'P 1'
#
loop_
_entity.id
_entity.type
_entity.pdbx_description
1 polymer ?
#
loop_
_entity_poly.entity_id
_entity_poly.type
_entity_poly.pdbx_seq_one_letter_code
_entity_poly.pdbx_strand_id
1 'polypeptide(L)'
;AVKDESDLVKGAYGVGMALAEAGFSREQEIEADIYGIRLAAKAGYDPWGLYNSMLRMKEAGYATSPNGFNSHPPTERRLTRIRNETEALVGDQ
;
A
#
# COMPACT_ATOMS: atom_id res chain seq x y z
N ALA A 1 33.57 5.09 -27.17
CA ALA A 1 33.59 4.74 -25.73
C ALA A 1 32.75 3.49 -25.55
N VAL A 2 33.40 2.34 -25.34
CA VAL A 2 32.69 1.10 -25.02
C VAL A 2 32.14 1.30 -23.61
N LYS A 3 30.82 1.28 -23.44
CA LYS A 3 30.20 1.36 -22.11
C LYS A 3 30.72 0.14 -21.33
N ASP A 4 31.41 0.42 -20.23
CA ASP A 4 32.01 -0.60 -19.39
C ASP A 4 30.89 -1.51 -18.85
N GLU A 5 31.07 -2.83 -18.92
CA GLU A 5 30.04 -3.79 -18.46
C GLU A 5 29.70 -3.55 -16.98
N SER A 6 30.66 -3.03 -16.22
CA SER A 6 30.45 -2.64 -14.82
C SER A 6 29.41 -1.54 -14.63
N ASP A 7 29.27 -0.60 -15.58
CA ASP A 7 28.28 0.47 -15.51
C ASP A 7 26.87 -0.04 -15.89
N LEU A 8 26.80 -1.03 -16.80
CA LEU A 8 25.57 -1.73 -17.13
C LEU A 8 25.06 -2.58 -15.95
N VAL A 9 25.95 -3.31 -15.27
CA VAL A 9 25.59 -4.09 -14.08
C VAL A 9 25.17 -3.19 -12.92
N LYS A 10 25.87 -2.07 -12.67
CA LYS A 10 25.46 -1.09 -11.64
C LYS A 10 24.12 -0.43 -11.97
N GLY A 11 23.88 -0.10 -13.24
CA GLY A 11 22.59 0.45 -13.69
C GLY A 11 21.45 -0.55 -13.52
N ALA A 12 21.64 -1.80 -13.94
CA ALA A 12 20.67 -2.87 -13.76
C ALA A 12 20.41 -3.18 -12.28
N TYR A 13 21.45 -3.15 -11.45
CA TYR A 13 21.34 -3.29 -9.99
C TYR A 13 20.55 -2.12 -9.37
N GLY A 14 20.83 -0.88 -9.76
CA GLY A 14 20.09 0.30 -9.27
C GLY A 14 18.61 0.27 -9.66
N VAL A 15 18.28 -0.14 -10.89
CA VAL A 15 16.89 -0.33 -11.34
C VAL A 15 16.23 -1.50 -10.63
N GLY A 16 16.94 -2.62 -10.45
CA GLY A 16 16.45 -3.78 -9.71
C GLY A 16 16.16 -3.45 -8.24
N MET A 17 17.03 -2.68 -7.59
CA MET A 17 16.82 -2.17 -6.24
C MET A 17 15.68 -1.17 -6.17
N ALA A 18 15.54 -0.26 -7.14
CA ALA A 18 14.42 0.66 -7.19
C ALA A 18 13.07 -0.06 -7.40
N LEU A 19 13.03 -1.13 -8.21
CA LEU A 19 11.84 -1.96 -8.41
C LEU A 19 11.53 -2.83 -7.18
N ALA A 20 12.55 -3.33 -6.48
CA ALA A 20 12.40 -4.07 -5.24
C ALA A 20 11.97 -3.16 -4.07
N GLU A 21 12.50 -1.94 -4.00
CA GLU A 21 12.02 -0.88 -3.10
C GLU A 21 10.64 -0.36 -3.49
N ALA A 22 10.29 -0.40 -4.79
CA ALA A 22 8.99 0.01 -5.33
C ALA A 22 7.91 -1.08 -5.26
N GLY A 23 8.06 -2.09 -4.38
CA GLY A 23 6.86 -2.47 -3.60
C GLY A 23 6.20 -1.16 -3.19
N PHE A 24 4.91 -0.96 -3.53
CA PHE A 24 4.30 0.37 -3.56
C PHE A 24 4.75 1.25 -2.39
N SER A 25 5.14 2.49 -2.68
CA SER A 25 5.55 3.40 -1.62
C SER A 25 4.44 3.47 -0.57
N ARG A 26 4.81 3.70 0.69
CA ARG A 26 3.83 3.75 1.80
C ARG A 26 2.73 4.79 1.54
N GLU A 27 3.06 5.81 0.77
CA GLU A 27 2.16 6.85 0.28
C GLU A 27 1.21 6.32 -0.81
N GLN A 28 1.73 5.58 -1.81
CA GLN A 28 0.91 4.97 -2.86
C GLN A 28 -0.12 3.98 -2.28
N GLU A 29 0.26 3.22 -1.25
CA GLU A 29 -0.66 2.35 -0.52
C GLU A 29 -1.83 3.11 0.08
N ILE A 30 -1.54 4.25 0.71
CA ILE A 30 -2.56 5.09 1.35
C ILE A 30 -3.46 5.74 0.31
N GLU A 31 -2.89 6.21 -0.81
CA GLU A 31 -3.67 6.76 -1.92
C GLU A 31 -4.60 5.71 -2.54
N ALA A 32 -4.10 4.49 -2.73
CA ALA A 32 -4.88 3.36 -3.21
C ALA A 32 -6.02 2.99 -2.24
N ASP A 33 -5.75 2.95 -0.93
CA ASP A 33 -6.75 2.69 0.10
C ASP A 33 -7.89 3.72 0.06
N ILE A 34 -7.54 5.01 0.05
CA ILE A 34 -8.52 6.11 0.04
C ILE A 34 -9.38 6.06 -1.23
N TYR A 35 -8.74 5.88 -2.38
CA TYR A 35 -9.47 5.77 -3.64
C TYR A 35 -10.39 4.53 -3.66
N GLY A 36 -9.89 3.40 -3.17
CA GLY A 36 -10.65 2.14 -3.09
C GLY A 36 -11.90 2.25 -2.23
N ILE A 37 -11.81 2.88 -1.05
CA ILE A 37 -12.97 3.10 -0.16
C ILE A 37 -14.02 3.95 -0.87
N ARG A 38 -13.63 5.09 -1.47
CA ARG A 38 -14.55 5.97 -2.19
C ARG A 38 -15.24 5.26 -3.35
N LEU A 39 -14.48 4.48 -4.12
CA LEU A 39 -15.00 3.73 -5.25
C LEU A 39 -15.99 2.64 -4.79
N ALA A 40 -15.66 1.90 -3.73
CA ALA A 40 -16.52 0.88 -3.16
C ALA A 40 -17.83 1.47 -2.61
N ALA A 41 -17.73 2.56 -1.84
CA ALA A 41 -18.88 3.29 -1.32
C ALA A 41 -19.79 3.80 -2.44
N LYS A 42 -19.22 4.39 -3.50
CA LYS A 42 -19.96 4.83 -4.69
C LYS A 42 -20.67 3.68 -5.41
N ALA A 43 -20.12 2.48 -5.34
CA ALA A 43 -20.73 1.26 -5.89
C ALA A 43 -21.79 0.63 -4.97
N GLY A 44 -22.07 1.22 -3.79
CA GLY A 44 -23.07 0.73 -2.84
C GLY A 44 -22.56 -0.30 -1.84
N TYR A 45 -21.24 -0.52 -1.75
CA TYR A 45 -20.65 -1.34 -0.70
C TYR A 45 -20.49 -0.58 0.60
N ASP A 46 -20.46 -1.30 1.72
CA ASP A 46 -20.17 -0.75 3.04
C ASP A 46 -18.77 -0.10 3.08
N PRO A 47 -18.67 1.22 3.37
CA PRO A 47 -17.40 1.92 3.50
C PRO A 47 -16.44 1.27 4.52
N TRP A 48 -16.95 0.58 5.53
CA TRP A 48 -16.14 -0.09 6.56
C TRP A 48 -15.48 -1.41 6.09
N GLY A 49 -15.81 -1.89 4.89
CA GLY A 49 -15.32 -3.17 4.36
C GLY A 49 -13.79 -3.27 4.33
N LEU A 50 -13.10 -2.24 3.85
CA LEU A 50 -11.63 -2.23 3.78
C LEU A 50 -11.00 -2.18 5.18
N TYR A 51 -11.52 -1.31 6.06
CA TYR A 51 -11.04 -1.19 7.45
C TYR A 51 -11.11 -2.53 8.18
N ASN A 52 -12.26 -3.19 8.13
CA ASN A 52 -12.49 -4.46 8.80
C ASN A 52 -11.60 -5.57 8.25
N SER A 53 -11.35 -5.56 6.93
CA SER A 53 -10.46 -6.54 6.29
C SER A 53 -9.01 -6.36 6.75
N MET A 54 -8.51 -5.13 6.75
CA MET A 54 -7.14 -4.82 7.17
C MET A 54 -6.92 -5.03 8.67
N LEU A 55 -7.93 -4.75 9.50
CA LEU A 55 -7.88 -5.04 10.93
C LEU A 55 -7.74 -6.55 11.19
N ARG A 56 -8.54 -7.37 10.50
CA ARG A 56 -8.43 -8.84 10.60
C ARG A 56 -7.09 -9.38 10.13
N MET A 57 -6.51 -8.82 9.06
CA MET A 57 -5.15 -9.19 8.63
C MET A 57 -4.13 -8.89 9.73
N LYS A 58 -4.20 -7.71 10.35
CA LYS A 58 -3.31 -7.33 11.46
C LYS A 58 -3.48 -8.28 12.65
N GLU A 59 -4.70 -8.59 13.05
CA GLU A 59 -5.02 -9.50 14.14
C GLU A 59 -4.54 -10.93 13.87
N ALA A 60 -4.57 -11.37 12.61
CA ALA A 60 -4.03 -12.66 12.18
C ALA A 60 -2.48 -12.70 12.11
N GLY A 61 -1.80 -11.61 12.50
CA GLY A 61 -0.35 -11.55 12.56
C GLY A 61 0.34 -11.22 11.23
N TYR A 62 -0.40 -10.77 10.21
CA TYR A 62 0.22 -10.24 9.00
C TYR A 62 0.87 -8.90 9.33
N ALA A 63 2.21 -8.90 9.37
CA ALA A 63 3.03 -7.74 9.65
C ALA A 63 3.88 -7.36 8.43
N THR A 64 4.38 -6.13 8.42
CA THR A 64 5.39 -5.71 7.45
C THR A 64 6.71 -6.40 7.79
N SER A 65 7.11 -7.42 7.01
CA SER A 65 8.46 -7.97 7.03
C SER A 65 9.51 -6.88 6.70
N PRO A 66 10.66 -6.83 7.39
CA PRO A 66 11.77 -5.93 7.08
C PRO A 66 12.38 -6.15 5.69
N ASN A 67 12.12 -7.30 5.06
CA ASN A 67 12.86 -7.78 3.90
C ASN A 67 12.34 -7.22 2.56
N GLY A 68 11.50 -6.18 2.56
CA GLY A 68 10.95 -5.59 1.32
C GLY A 68 9.90 -6.44 0.58
N PHE A 69 9.72 -7.71 0.95
CA PHE A 69 8.77 -8.63 0.32
C PHE A 69 7.44 -8.72 1.09
N ASN A 70 6.73 -7.61 1.24
CA ASN A 70 5.32 -7.65 1.60
C ASN A 70 4.56 -7.00 0.48
N SER A 71 3.72 -7.77 -0.21
CA SER A 71 2.92 -7.22 -1.30
C SER A 71 2.09 -6.05 -0.80
N HIS A 72 1.34 -6.16 0.30
CA HIS A 72 0.55 -5.05 0.90
C HIS A 72 0.18 -5.32 2.38
N PRO A 73 1.07 -5.17 3.38
CA PRO A 73 0.74 -5.49 4.76
C PRO A 73 -0.08 -4.38 5.43
N PRO A 74 -0.94 -4.71 6.41
CA PRO A 74 -1.61 -3.70 7.22
C PRO A 74 -0.58 -2.98 8.08
N THR A 75 -0.68 -1.65 8.10
CA THR A 75 0.12 -0.80 9.01
C THR A 75 -0.82 0.08 9.81
N GLU A 76 -0.39 0.50 11.01
CA GLU A 76 -1.19 1.42 11.84
C GLU A 76 -1.52 2.71 11.11
N ARG A 77 -0.54 3.26 10.36
CA ARG A 77 -0.74 4.46 9.58
C ARG A 77 -1.86 4.30 8.54
N ARG A 78 -1.89 3.17 7.83
CA ARG A 78 -2.95 2.86 6.87
C ARG A 78 -4.30 2.69 7.56
N LEU A 79 -4.37 1.89 8.64
CA LEU A 79 -5.61 1.70 9.41
C LEU A 79 -6.20 3.02 9.91
N THR A 80 -5.38 3.92 10.42
CA THR A 80 -5.82 5.26 10.85
C THR A 80 -6.35 6.08 9.67
N ARG A 81 -5.65 6.08 8.52
CA ARG A 81 -6.11 6.82 7.33
C ARG A 81 -7.42 6.29 6.77
N ILE A 82 -7.54 4.97 6.68
CA ILE A 82 -8.75 4.27 6.23
C ILE A 82 -9.92 4.60 7.15
N ARG A 83 -9.73 4.51 8.47
CA ARG A 83 -10.76 4.85 9.46
C ARG A 83 -11.26 6.28 9.25
N ASN A 84 -10.35 7.25 9.18
CA ASN A 84 -10.72 8.65 9.03
C ASN A 84 -11.51 8.91 7.73
N GLU A 85 -11.08 8.32 6.62
CA GLU A 85 -11.80 8.44 5.33
C GLU A 85 -13.18 7.79 5.40
N THR A 86 -13.28 6.63 6.05
CA THR A 86 -14.54 5.90 6.23
C THR A 86 -15.53 6.70 7.08
N GLU A 87 -15.07 7.27 8.20
CA GLU A 87 -15.88 8.12 9.08
C GLU A 87 -16.39 9.37 8.35
N ALA A 88 -15.55 10.00 7.52
CA ALA A 88 -15.94 11.14 6.70
C ALA A 88 -17.05 10.76 5.69
N LEU A 89 -16.87 9.66 4.95
CA LEU A 89 -17.85 9.21 3.96
C LEU A 89 -19.21 8.80 4.57
N VAL A 90 -19.21 8.27 5.79
CA VAL A 90 -20.47 7.93 6.50
C VAL A 90 -21.14 9.17 7.06
N GLY A 91 -20.39 10.18 7.50
CA GLY A 91 -20.95 11.45 7.97
C GLY A 91 -21.54 12.31 6.84
N ASP A 92 -21.10 12.11 5.61
CA ASP A 92 -21.57 12.82 4.41
C ASP A 92 -22.81 12.18 3.74
N GLN A 93 -23.24 10.99 4.17
CA GLN A 93 -24.41 10.26 3.66
C GLN A 93 -25.69 10.59 4.44
#